data_AF-A0AAE8HV64-F1
#
_entry.id   AF-A0AAE8HV64-F1
#
_cell.length_a   1.000
_cell.length_b   1.000
_cell.length_c   1.000
_cell.angle_alpha   90.00
_cell.angle_beta   90.00
_cell.angle_gamma   90.00
#
_symmetry.space_group_name_H-M   'P 1'
#
loop_
_entity.id
_entity.type
_entity.pdbx_description
1 polymer ?
#
loop_
_entity_poly.entity_id
_entity_poly.type
_entity_poly.pdbx_seq_one_letter_code
_entity_poly.pdbx_strand_id
1 'polypeptide(L)'
;MPIPKRKSHAYAVLLSALVGSLGACASLPRTPYAAGESAAAEVAGIPGARAFSDASVETFTAMLSNASARNRPFSYLALSGGGGDGAYGAGIMNGWAAAGTRPEFSLVSGVSTGALIAQFAFLGPAYDLVLTEIYTSGVAES
;
A
#
# COMPACT_ATOMS: atom_id res chain seq x y z
N MET A 1 0.50 31.99 -50.88
CA MET A 1 0.81 32.37 -49.49
C MET A 1 0.93 31.08 -48.67
N PRO A 2 2.13 30.65 -48.22
CA PRO A 2 2.29 29.38 -47.52
C PRO A 2 1.91 29.52 -46.04
N ILE A 3 1.03 28.64 -45.56
CA ILE A 3 0.60 28.54 -44.17
C ILE A 3 1.82 28.10 -43.33
N PRO A 4 2.14 28.75 -42.20
CA PRO A 4 3.34 28.45 -41.41
C PRO A 4 3.25 27.05 -40.77
N LYS A 5 3.98 26.07 -41.34
CA LYS A 5 4.08 24.67 -40.89
C LYS A 5 4.64 24.47 -39.48
N ARG A 6 5.09 25.53 -38.81
CA ARG A 6 5.78 25.46 -37.51
C ARG A 6 4.82 25.23 -36.33
N LYS A 7 3.56 25.66 -36.44
CA LYS A 7 2.56 25.45 -35.38
C LYS A 7 1.99 24.02 -35.39
N SER A 8 1.85 23.39 -36.55
CA SER A 8 1.31 22.03 -36.68
C SER A 8 2.20 20.97 -36.03
N HIS A 9 3.52 21.15 -36.06
CA HIS A 9 4.47 20.25 -35.40
C HIS A 9 4.41 20.38 -33.87
N ALA A 10 4.23 21.60 -33.35
CA ALA A 10 4.05 21.83 -31.92
C ALA A 10 2.76 21.19 -31.39
N TYR A 11 1.65 21.32 -32.14
CA TYR A 11 0.39 20.65 -31.78
C TYR A 11 0.50 19.13 -31.85
N ALA A 12 1.19 18.59 -32.84
CA ALA A 12 1.40 17.14 -32.96
C ALA A 12 2.22 16.59 -31.78
N VAL A 13 3.27 17.31 -31.33
CA VAL A 13 4.07 16.93 -30.16
C VAL A 13 3.25 17.01 -28.87
N LEU A 14 2.46 18.08 -28.69
CA LEU A 14 1.57 18.22 -27.54
C LEU A 14 0.49 17.13 -27.50
N LEU A 15 -0.11 16.78 -28.63
CA LEU A 15 -1.08 15.68 -28.71
C LEU A 15 -0.42 14.34 -28.38
N SER A 16 0.78 14.09 -28.89
CA SER A 16 1.52 12.85 -28.63
C SER A 16 1.90 12.72 -27.16
N ALA A 17 2.31 13.81 -26.52
CA ALA A 17 2.60 13.86 -25.10
C ALA A 17 1.33 13.62 -24.24
N LEU A 18 0.20 14.20 -24.64
CA LEU A 18 -1.09 14.01 -23.97
C LEU A 18 -1.62 12.59 -24.09
N VAL A 19 -1.45 11.96 -25.26
CA VAL A 19 -1.82 10.55 -25.48
C VAL A 19 -0.87 9.62 -24.70
N GLY A 20 0.42 9.95 -24.63
CA GLY A 20 1.40 9.19 -23.84
C GLY A 20 1.14 9.24 -22.33
N SER A 21 0.71 10.37 -21.79
CA SER A 21 0.40 10.50 -20.35
C SER A 21 -0.89 9.78 -19.93
N LEU A 22 -1.81 9.50 -20.86
CA LEU A 22 -3.02 8.71 -20.61
C LEU A 22 -2.75 7.19 -20.54
N GLY A 23 -1.62 6.72 -21.09
CA GLY A 23 -1.25 5.30 -21.12
C GLY A 23 -0.43 4.82 -19.91
N ALA A 24 0.07 5.73 -19.07
CA ALA A 24 0.98 5.41 -17.97
C ALA A 24 0.34 4.59 -16.81
N CYS A 25 -0.99 4.53 -16.76
CA CYS A 25 -1.73 3.70 -15.80
C CYS A 25 -2.05 2.29 -16.33
N ALA A 26 -1.58 1.91 -17.52
CA ALA A 26 -1.72 0.56 -18.04
C ALA A 26 -0.81 -0.40 -17.23
N SER A 27 -1.33 -0.86 -16.09
CA SER A 27 -0.74 -1.98 -15.36
C SER A 27 -0.49 -3.16 -16.31
N LEU A 28 0.61 -3.89 -16.09
CA LEU A 28 0.90 -5.15 -16.80
C LEU A 28 -0.36 -6.02 -16.86
N PRO A 29 -0.63 -6.73 -17.98
CA PRO A 29 -1.82 -7.57 -18.10
C PRO A 29 -1.94 -8.50 -16.89
N ARG A 30 -2.93 -8.25 -16.03
CA ARG A 30 -3.22 -9.16 -14.93
C ARG A 30 -3.83 -10.43 -15.51
N THR A 31 -3.53 -11.56 -14.89
CA THR A 31 -4.29 -12.80 -15.13
C THR A 31 -5.77 -12.52 -14.88
N PRO A 32 -6.67 -12.75 -15.86
CA PRO A 32 -8.09 -12.55 -15.67
C PRO A 32 -8.61 -13.39 -14.50
N TYR A 33 -9.50 -12.83 -13.69
CA TYR A 33 -10.18 -13.52 -12.60
C TYR A 33 -11.64 -13.07 -12.50
N ALA A 34 -12.51 -13.95 -12.05
CA ALA A 34 -13.91 -13.69 -11.75
C ALA A 34 -14.06 -13.02 -10.37
N ALA A 35 -15.16 -12.27 -10.18
CA ALA A 35 -15.45 -11.62 -8.90
C ALA A 35 -15.46 -12.61 -7.71
N GLY A 36 -15.96 -13.84 -7.93
CA GLY A 36 -15.93 -14.89 -6.92
C GLY A 36 -14.52 -15.35 -6.53
N GLU A 37 -13.60 -15.41 -7.49
CA GLU A 37 -12.20 -15.75 -7.23
C GLU A 37 -11.51 -14.65 -6.41
N SER A 38 -11.82 -13.38 -6.69
CA SER A 38 -11.34 -12.26 -5.88
C SER A 38 -11.86 -12.29 -4.45
N ALA A 39 -13.14 -12.63 -4.28
CA ALA A 39 -13.79 -12.69 -2.97
C ALA A 39 -13.28 -13.87 -2.13
N ALA A 40 -12.94 -14.99 -2.77
CA ALA A 40 -12.40 -16.19 -2.11
C ALA A 40 -10.87 -16.16 -1.94
N ALA A 41 -10.18 -15.18 -2.51
CA ALA A 41 -8.73 -15.11 -2.45
C ALA A 41 -8.23 -14.86 -1.02
N GLU A 42 -7.39 -15.77 -0.51
CA GLU A 42 -6.73 -15.65 0.79
C GLU A 42 -5.20 -15.61 0.66
N VAL A 43 -4.52 -15.23 1.75
CA VAL A 43 -3.07 -15.37 1.85
C VAL A 43 -2.77 -16.82 2.22
N ALA A 44 -1.98 -17.51 1.40
CA ALA A 44 -1.63 -18.91 1.64
C ALA A 44 -1.03 -19.10 3.05
N GLY A 45 -1.60 -20.02 3.83
CA GLY A 45 -1.17 -20.30 5.20
C GLY A 45 -1.60 -19.26 6.25
N ILE A 46 -2.30 -18.20 5.85
CA ILE A 46 -2.79 -17.14 6.76
C ILE A 46 -4.26 -16.82 6.44
N PRO A 47 -5.19 -17.74 6.78
CA PRO A 47 -6.62 -17.52 6.53
C PRO A 47 -7.13 -16.32 7.34
N GLY A 48 -8.03 -15.53 6.75
CA GLY A 48 -8.57 -14.33 7.41
C GLY A 48 -7.54 -13.23 7.70
N ALA A 49 -6.38 -13.20 7.01
CA ALA A 49 -5.34 -12.19 7.22
C ALA A 49 -5.76 -10.76 6.85
N ARG A 50 -6.84 -10.60 6.08
CA ARG A 50 -7.24 -9.34 5.48
C ARG A 50 -8.76 -9.22 5.42
N ALA A 51 -9.25 -8.02 5.67
CA ALA A 51 -10.64 -7.62 5.47
C ALA A 51 -10.66 -6.34 4.64
N PHE A 52 -11.69 -6.20 3.81
CA PHE A 52 -11.95 -4.94 3.12
C PHE A 52 -12.48 -3.90 4.10
N SER A 53 -12.32 -2.61 3.75
CA SER A 53 -12.78 -1.50 4.59
C SER A 53 -14.30 -1.42 4.75
N ASP A 54 -15.05 -2.04 3.82
CA ASP A 54 -16.50 -2.16 3.82
C ASP A 54 -17.00 -3.49 4.42
N ALA A 55 -16.10 -4.29 5.02
CA ALA A 55 -16.48 -5.49 5.72
C ALA A 55 -17.39 -5.20 6.92
N SER A 56 -18.22 -6.18 7.28
CA SER A 56 -19.17 -6.03 8.37
C SER A 56 -18.46 -5.96 9.74
N VAL A 57 -19.15 -5.41 10.74
CA VAL A 57 -18.64 -5.34 12.12
C VAL A 57 -18.36 -6.73 12.68
N GLU A 58 -19.13 -7.74 12.29
CA GLU A 58 -18.92 -9.14 12.67
C GLU A 58 -17.56 -9.66 12.16
N THR A 59 -17.16 -9.27 10.95
CA THR A 59 -15.85 -9.64 10.38
C THR A 59 -14.72 -9.10 11.26
N PHE A 60 -14.77 -7.82 11.63
CA PHE A 60 -13.77 -7.22 12.52
C PHE A 60 -13.83 -7.81 13.94
N THR A 61 -15.02 -8.11 14.46
CA THR A 61 -15.20 -8.73 15.78
C THR A 61 -14.58 -10.13 15.83
N ALA A 62 -14.70 -10.90 14.75
CA ALA A 62 -14.08 -12.22 14.62
C ALA A 62 -12.54 -12.11 14.57
N MET A 63 -11.99 -11.11 13.88
CA MET A 63 -10.55 -10.83 13.87
C MET A 63 -10.03 -10.47 15.28
N LEU A 64 -10.75 -9.62 16.00
CA LEU A 64 -10.39 -9.23 17.38
C LEU A 64 -10.45 -10.42 18.34
N SER A 65 -11.45 -11.29 18.19
CA SER A 65 -11.63 -12.46 19.04
C SER A 65 -10.46 -13.45 18.91
N ASN A 66 -9.90 -13.61 17.71
CA ASN A 66 -8.68 -14.39 17.49
C ASN A 66 -7.45 -13.80 18.19
N ALA A 67 -7.34 -12.47 18.28
CA ALA A 67 -6.25 -11.81 19.00
C ALA A 67 -6.38 -12.03 20.53
N SER A 68 -7.59 -11.85 21.08
CA SER A 68 -7.88 -12.12 22.49
C SER A 68 -7.61 -13.57 22.89
N ALA A 69 -7.92 -14.53 22.01
CA ALA A 69 -7.61 -15.96 22.23
C ALA A 69 -6.11 -16.25 22.40
N ARG A 70 -5.23 -15.37 21.90
CA ARG A 70 -3.77 -15.50 22.04
C ARG A 70 -3.23 -14.86 23.33
N ASN A 71 -4.09 -14.35 24.21
CA ASN A 71 -3.74 -13.66 25.47
C ASN A 71 -2.68 -12.55 25.28
N ARG A 72 -2.76 -11.82 24.17
CA ARG A 72 -1.85 -10.71 23.85
C ARG A 72 -2.59 -9.38 23.96
N PRO A 73 -1.92 -8.30 24.43
CA PRO A 73 -2.52 -6.96 24.45
C PRO A 73 -2.97 -6.56 23.04
N PHE A 74 -4.23 -6.15 22.91
CA PHE A 74 -4.75 -5.69 21.62
C PHE A 74 -4.12 -4.35 21.26
N SER A 75 -3.33 -4.34 20.18
CA SER A 75 -2.68 -3.15 19.65
C SER A 75 -3.13 -2.92 18.20
N TYR A 76 -3.71 -1.76 17.93
CA TYR A 76 -4.17 -1.37 16.59
C TYR A 76 -3.36 -0.19 16.07
N LEU A 77 -2.80 -0.33 14.86
CA LEU A 77 -2.11 0.74 14.15
C LEU A 77 -2.92 1.14 12.92
N ALA A 78 -3.24 2.43 12.79
CA ALA A 78 -3.91 2.98 11.62
C ALA A 78 -2.97 3.96 10.90
N LEU A 79 -2.69 3.70 9.62
CA LEU A 79 -1.73 4.46 8.81
C LEU A 79 -2.44 5.23 7.69
N SER A 80 -2.34 6.55 7.71
CA SER A 80 -2.84 7.38 6.62
C SER A 80 -1.95 7.30 5.37
N GLY A 81 -2.42 7.88 4.27
CA GLY A 81 -1.59 8.14 3.09
C GLY A 81 -0.58 9.27 3.32
N GLY A 82 0.29 9.52 2.34
CA GLY A 82 1.29 10.60 2.40
C GLY A 82 2.26 10.70 1.22
N GLY A 83 2.10 9.92 0.15
CA GLY A 83 3.08 9.91 -0.96
C GLY A 83 4.49 9.52 -0.49
N GLY A 84 5.49 10.27 -0.94
CA GLY A 84 6.90 10.15 -0.53
C GLY A 84 7.15 10.43 0.97
N ASP A 85 6.24 11.13 1.66
CA ASP A 85 6.35 11.39 3.11
C ASP A 85 6.15 10.10 3.96
N GLY A 86 5.88 8.96 3.31
CA GLY A 86 5.91 7.65 3.96
C GLY A 86 7.23 7.32 4.64
N ALA A 87 8.33 7.99 4.26
CA ALA A 87 9.62 7.91 4.96
C ALA A 87 9.49 8.26 6.46
N TYR A 88 8.62 9.20 6.82
CA TYR A 88 8.33 9.52 8.22
C TYR A 88 7.70 8.33 8.95
N GLY A 89 6.69 7.69 8.33
CA GLY A 89 6.04 6.50 8.87
C GLY A 89 7.01 5.31 9.03
N ALA A 90 7.86 5.08 8.03
CA ALA A 90 8.93 4.08 8.12
C ALA A 90 9.93 4.40 9.24
N GLY A 91 10.30 5.67 9.40
CA GLY A 91 11.15 6.15 10.49
C GLY A 91 10.56 5.86 11.88
N ILE A 92 9.26 6.06 12.08
CA ILE A 92 8.57 5.71 13.33
C ILE A 92 8.65 4.20 13.60
N MET A 93 8.42 3.36 12.58
CA MET A 93 8.52 1.90 12.72
C MET A 93 9.92 1.47 13.15
N ASN A 94 10.95 1.99 12.48
CA ASN A 94 12.35 1.71 12.79
C ASN A 94 12.75 2.24 14.16
N GLY A 95 12.31 3.44 14.52
CA GLY A 95 12.60 4.06 15.82
C GLY A 95 12.02 3.25 16.98
N TRP A 96 10.78 2.79 16.85
CA TRP A 96 10.18 1.89 17.84
C TRP A 96 10.89 0.55 17.95
N ALA A 97 11.32 -0.02 16.83
CA ALA A 97 12.11 -1.26 16.84
C ALA A 97 13.47 -1.05 17.52
N ALA A 98 14.18 0.01 17.17
CA ALA A 98 15.47 0.37 17.78
C ALA A 98 15.36 0.65 19.28
N ALA A 99 14.25 1.26 19.72
CA ALA A 99 13.96 1.49 21.13
C ALA A 99 13.51 0.21 21.87
N GLY A 100 13.21 -0.89 21.17
CA GLY A 100 12.65 -2.10 21.75
C GLY A 100 11.21 -1.93 22.28
N THR A 101 10.52 -0.86 21.88
CA THR A 101 9.20 -0.48 22.38
C THR A 101 8.08 -0.65 21.36
N ARG A 102 8.40 -1.16 20.15
CA ARG A 102 7.41 -1.43 19.12
C ARG A 102 6.35 -2.41 19.62
N PRO A 103 5.06 -2.03 19.65
CA PRO A 103 4.00 -2.97 19.95
C PRO A 103 3.97 -4.07 18.89
N GLU A 104 3.69 -5.29 19.32
CA GLU A 104 3.27 -6.31 18.36
C GLU A 104 1.81 -6.09 17.99
N PHE A 105 1.56 -5.57 16.79
CA PHE A 105 0.23 -5.17 16.37
C PHE A 105 -0.68 -6.38 16.15
N SER A 106 -1.88 -6.34 16.72
CA SER A 106 -2.94 -7.31 16.48
C SER A 106 -3.69 -7.02 15.18
N LEU A 107 -3.76 -5.74 14.80
CA LEU A 107 -4.39 -5.26 13.59
C LEU A 107 -3.59 -4.06 13.07
N VAL A 108 -3.42 -3.99 11.75
CA VAL A 108 -2.89 -2.79 11.08
C VAL A 108 -3.80 -2.47 9.90
N SER A 109 -4.22 -1.21 9.79
CA SER A 109 -4.91 -0.70 8.61
C SER A 109 -4.09 0.39 7.95
N GLY A 110 -4.31 0.58 6.65
CA GLY A 110 -3.62 1.63 5.93
C GLY A 110 -4.32 2.04 4.64
N VAL A 111 -4.10 3.29 4.22
CA VAL A 111 -4.57 3.83 2.94
C VAL A 111 -3.38 4.38 2.15
N SER A 112 -3.33 4.11 0.84
CA SER A 112 -2.26 4.59 -0.06
C SER A 112 -0.87 4.19 0.48
N THR A 113 0.05 5.13 0.67
CA THR A 113 1.35 4.95 1.35
C THR A 113 1.23 4.13 2.64
N GLY A 114 0.21 4.40 3.46
CA GLY A 114 -0.02 3.66 4.70
C GLY A 114 -0.36 2.19 4.47
N ALA A 115 -1.03 1.84 3.37
CA ALA A 115 -1.34 0.44 3.02
C ALA A 115 -0.08 -0.35 2.62
N LEU A 116 0.91 0.33 2.04
CA LEU A 116 2.22 -0.26 1.75
C LEU A 116 2.97 -0.54 3.06
N ILE A 117 3.04 0.45 3.95
CA ILE A 117 3.72 0.33 5.25
C ILE A 117 3.04 -0.72 6.14
N ALA A 118 1.71 -0.80 6.13
CA ALA A 118 0.91 -1.63 7.03
C ALA A 118 1.33 -3.11 7.05
N GLN A 119 1.73 -3.65 5.90
CA GLN A 119 2.11 -5.05 5.75
C GLN A 119 3.39 -5.36 6.53
N PHE A 120 4.42 -4.55 6.32
CA PHE A 120 5.70 -4.66 7.02
C PHE A 120 5.56 -4.27 8.50
N ALA A 121 4.69 -3.30 8.80
CA ALA A 121 4.36 -2.92 10.16
C ALA A 121 3.81 -4.13 10.95
N PHE A 122 2.90 -4.90 10.34
CA PHE A 122 2.29 -6.10 10.89
C PHE A 122 3.27 -7.28 11.00
N LEU A 123 4.12 -7.50 9.99
CA LEU A 123 5.11 -8.58 10.00
C LEU A 123 6.26 -8.37 10.99
N GLY A 124 6.47 -7.13 11.44
CA GLY A 124 7.36 -6.79 12.55
C GLY A 124 8.78 -6.38 12.12
N PRO A 125 9.70 -6.23 13.10
CA PRO A 125 11.00 -5.59 12.91
C PRO A 125 11.93 -6.24 11.86
N ALA A 126 11.73 -7.52 11.54
CA ALA A 126 12.51 -8.21 10.52
C ALA A 126 12.39 -7.56 9.12
N TYR A 127 11.36 -6.75 8.89
CA TYR A 127 11.09 -6.07 7.63
C TYR A 127 11.45 -4.58 7.62
N ASP A 128 12.07 -4.08 8.70
CA ASP A 128 12.41 -2.66 8.83
C ASP A 128 13.43 -2.19 7.78
N LEU A 129 14.35 -3.08 7.38
CA LEU A 129 15.27 -2.79 6.28
C LEU A 129 14.54 -2.65 4.94
N VAL A 130 13.53 -3.48 4.69
CA VAL A 130 12.71 -3.39 3.47
C VAL A 130 11.92 -2.08 3.46
N LEU A 131 11.31 -1.71 4.58
CA LEU A 131 10.65 -0.41 4.76
C LEU A 131 11.59 0.75 4.50
N THR A 132 12.81 0.69 5.04
CA THR A 132 13.83 1.72 4.86
C THR A 132 14.20 1.85 3.39
N GLU A 133 14.49 0.74 2.72
CA GLU A 133 14.90 0.73 1.32
C GLU A 133 13.81 1.32 0.42
N ILE A 134 12.55 0.91 0.59
CA ILE A 134 11.42 1.45 -0.18
C ILE A 134 11.36 2.98 -0.14
N TYR A 135 11.58 3.59 1.02
CA TYR A 135 11.44 5.03 1.23
C TYR A 135 12.75 5.84 1.13
N THR A 136 13.90 5.20 0.92
CA THR A 136 15.20 5.89 0.82
C THR A 136 15.94 5.65 -0.49
N SER A 137 15.53 4.64 -1.27
CA SER A 137 16.16 4.28 -2.55
C SER A 137 15.62 5.05 -3.77
N GLY A 138 14.64 5.93 -3.58
CA GLY A 138 13.91 6.59 -4.66
C GLY A 138 12.74 5.77 -5.24
N VAL A 139 12.53 4.53 -4.78
CA VAL A 139 11.40 3.68 -5.23
C VAL A 139 10.04 4.30 -4.91
N ALA A 140 9.91 4.99 -3.78
CA ALA A 140 8.70 5.67 -3.37
C ALA A 140 8.67 7.18 -3.69
N GLU A 141 9.66 7.70 -4.44
CA GLU A 141 9.62 9.09 -4.92
C GLU A 141 8.58 9.21 -6.06
N SER A 142 7.72 10.22 -5.94
CA SER A 142 6.60 10.51 -6.86
C SER A 142 6.78 11.86 -7.53
#